data_AF-A0A9P7JWC4-F1
#
_entry.id   AF-A0A9P7JWC4-F1
#
_cell.length_a   1.000
_cell.length_b   1.000
_cell.length_c   1.000
_cell.angle_alpha   90.00
_cell.angle_beta   90.00
_cell.angle_gamma   90.00
#
_symmetry.space_group_name_H-M   'P 1'
#
loop_
_entity.id
_entity.type
_entity.pdbx_description
1 polymer ?
#
loop_
_entity_poly.entity_id
_entity_poly.type
_entity_poly.pdbx_seq_one_letter_code
_entity_poly.pdbx_strand_id
1 'polypeptide(L)' 'ILSVTADNASSNDTLVTELVDLVPHFAGQASHTRCFLHIINLVAKSLLHEFD' A
#
# COMPACT_ATOMS: atom_id res chain seq x y z
N ILE A 1 6.26 -4.84 -15.33
CA ILE A 1 6.70 -4.51 -13.95
C ILE A 1 6.29 -5.66 -13.04
N LEU A 2 7.14 -6.12 -12.12
CA LEU A 2 6.81 -7.24 -11.23
C LEU A 2 6.02 -6.80 -9.99
N SER A 3 6.38 -5.66 -9.38
CA SER A 3 5.72 -5.14 -8.19
C SER A 3 6.00 -3.64 -7.98
N VAL A 4 5.08 -2.94 -7.31
CA VAL A 4 5.22 -1.57 -6.78
C VAL A 4 4.95 -1.60 -5.27
N THR A 5 5.77 -0.88 -4.49
CA THR A 5 5.56 -0.73 -3.03
C THR A 5 5.27 0.73 -2.70
N ALA A 6 4.19 0.97 -1.97
CA ALA A 6 3.80 2.30 -1.50
C ALA A 6 3.33 2.24 -0.04
N ASP A 7 3.16 3.40 0.61
CA ASP A 7 2.61 3.44 1.96
C ASP A 7 1.16 2.93 2.01
N ASN A 8 0.64 2.65 3.21
CA ASN A 8 -0.65 1.97 3.33
C ASN A 8 -1.87 2.91 3.26
N ALA A 9 -1.74 4.06 2.58
CA ALA A 9 -2.83 5.00 2.38
C ALA A 9 -3.75 4.55 1.25
N SER A 10 -5.07 4.77 1.41
CA SER A 10 -6.08 4.41 0.40
C SER A 10 -5.86 5.13 -0.95
N SER A 11 -5.21 6.30 -0.94
CA SER A 11 -4.81 7.00 -2.17
C SER A 11 -3.89 6.15 -3.06
N ASN A 12 -3.09 5.25 -2.48
CA ASN A 12 -2.23 4.36 -3.25
C ASN A 12 -3.02 3.22 -3.90
N ASP A 13 -4.21 2.87 -3.39
CA ASP A 13 -5.11 1.94 -4.08
C ASP A 13 -5.64 2.57 -5.39
N THR A 14 -5.94 3.87 -5.38
CA THR A 14 -6.27 4.63 -6.59
C THR A 14 -5.09 4.70 -7.56
N LEU A 15 -3.88 5.02 -7.07
CA LEU A 15 -2.67 5.03 -7.89
C LEU A 15 -2.45 3.69 -8.62
N VAL A 16 -2.61 2.57 -7.93
CA VAL A 16 -2.44 1.24 -8.51
C VAL A 16 -3.49 0.94 -9.57
N THR A 17 -4.71 1.48 -9.41
CA THR A 17 -5.78 1.35 -10.40
C THR A 17 -5.43 2.10 -11.68
N GLU A 18 -4.99 3.35 -11.56
CA GLU A 18 -4.57 4.17 -12.71
C GLU A 18 -3.34 3.58 -13.43
N LEU A 19 -2.42 2.95 -12.70
CA LEU A 19 -1.23 2.32 -13.29
C LEU A 19 -1.56 1.14 -14.21
N VAL A 20 -2.73 0.50 -14.07
CA VAL A 20 -3.15 -0.57 -14.99
C VAL A 20 -3.29 -0.05 -16.42
N ASP A 21 -3.81 1.17 -16.57
CA ASP A 21 -4.03 1.79 -17.89
C ASP A 21 -2.77 2.47 -18.42
N LEU A 22 -1.93 2.99 -17.53
CA LEU A 22 -0.74 3.77 -17.90
C LEU A 22 0.51 2.91 -18.16
N VAL A 23 0.58 1.70 -17.58
CA VAL A 23 1.78 0.85 -17.67
C VAL A 23 1.44 -0.50 -18.31
N PRO A 24 1.95 -0.75 -19.53
CA PRO A 24 1.76 -2.03 -20.21
C PRO A 24 2.22 -3.21 -19.34
N HIS A 25 1.36 -4.23 -19.25
CA HIS A 25 1.61 -5.46 -18.50
C HIS A 25 1.79 -5.27 -16.98
N PHE A 26 1.29 -4.17 -16.40
CA PHE A 26 1.19 -4.05 -14.96
C PHE A 26 0.02 -4.90 -14.44
N ALA A 27 0.25 -5.75 -13.44
CA ALA A 27 -0.77 -6.67 -12.94
C ALA A 27 -1.73 -6.04 -11.92
N GLY A 28 -1.76 -4.70 -11.84
CA GLY A 28 -2.62 -3.96 -10.91
C GLY A 28 -2.35 -4.35 -9.46
N GLN A 29 -3.43 -4.66 -8.72
CA GLN A 29 -3.36 -5.03 -7.31
C GLN A 29 -2.52 -6.28 -7.04
N ALA A 30 -2.39 -7.21 -8.00
CA ALA A 30 -1.53 -8.38 -7.84
C ALA A 30 -0.03 -8.00 -7.80
N SER A 31 0.32 -6.83 -8.32
CA SER A 31 1.66 -6.24 -8.26
C SER A 31 1.77 -5.15 -7.17
N HIS A 32 0.79 -4.96 -6.29
CA HIS A 32 0.85 -3.96 -5.23
C HIS A 32 1.29 -4.57 -3.90
N THR A 33 2.47 -4.18 -3.42
CA THR A 33 2.99 -4.56 -2.11
C THR A 33 2.77 -3.42 -1.11
N ARG A 34 2.15 -3.71 0.03
CA ARG A 34 1.95 -2.71 1.09
C ARG A 34 3.25 -2.53 1.90
N CYS A 35 3.58 -1.29 2.26
CA CYS A 35 4.80 -0.99 3.01
C CYS A 35 4.77 -1.58 4.44
N PHE A 36 5.70 -2.50 4.73
CA PHE A 36 5.83 -3.13 6.05
C PHE A 36 6.08 -2.12 7.17
N LEU A 37 6.89 -1.08 6.92
CA LEU A 37 7.15 -0.02 7.90
C LEU A 37 5.85 0.69 8.33
N HIS A 38 4.94 0.94 7.38
CA HIS A 38 3.66 1.57 7.69
C HIS A 38 2.77 0.65 8.53
N ILE A 39 2.78 -0.65 8.26
CA ILE A 39 2.04 -1.65 9.06
C ILE A 39 2.53 -1.63 10.51
N ILE A 40 3.84 -1.64 10.75
CA ILE A 40 4.40 -1.55 12.10
C ILE A 40 3.99 -0.26 12.80
N ASN A 41 4.05 0.88 12.10
CA ASN A 41 3.61 2.16 12.65
C ASN A 41 2.11 2.15 13.01
N LEU A 42 1.26 1.55 12.19
CA LEU A 42 -0.18 1.43 12.47
C LEU A 42 -0.44 0.53 13.69
N VAL A 43 0.22 -0.63 13.77
CA VAL A 43 0.13 -1.55 14.92
C VAL A 43 0.59 -0.87 16.20
N ALA A 44 1.74 -0.18 16.18
CA ALA A 44 2.24 0.54 17.34
C ALA A 44 1.26 1.60 17.82
N LYS A 45 0.68 2.38 16.90
CA LYS A 45 -0.35 3.38 17.24
C LYS A 45 -1.60 2.74 17.85
N SER A 46 -2.10 1.65 17.28
CA SER A 46 -3.27 0.94 17.81
C SER A 46 -3.01 0.35 19.20
N LEU A 47 -1.82 -0.19 19.45
CA LEU A 47 -1.46 -0.72 20.76
C LEU A 47 -1.32 0.38 21.81
N LEU A 48 -0.69 1.50 21.47
CA LEU A 48 -0.50 2.61 22.39
C LEU A 48 -1.82 3.33 22.71
N HIS A 49 -2.74 3.42 21.75
CA HIS A 49 -4.07 4.04 21.94
C HIS A 49 -4.97 3.25 22.91
N GLU A 50 -4.76 1.95 23.13
CA GLU A 50 -5.51 1.19 24.14
C GLU A 50 -5.11 1.56 25.58
N PHE A 51 -3.96 2.24 25.75
CA PHE A 51 -3.41 2.64 27.04
C PHE A 51 -3.47 4.16 27.31
N ASP A 52 -4.07 4.93 26.40
CA ASP A 52 -4.46 6.35 26.57
C ASP A 52 -5.91 6.44 27.09
#